data_AF-A0A1Y2DA07-F1
#
_entry.id   AF-A0A1Y2DA07-F1
#
_cell.length_a   1.000
_cell.length_b   1.000
_cell.length_c   1.000
_cell.angle_alpha   90.00
_cell.angle_beta   90.00
_cell.angle_gamma   90.00
#
_symmetry.space_group_name_H-M   'P 1'
#
loop_
_entity.id
_entity.type
_entity.pdbx_description
1 polymer ?
#
loop_
_entity_poly.entity_id
_entity_poly.type
_entity_poly.pdbx_seq_one_letter_code
_entity_poly.pdbx_strand_id
1 'polypeptide(L)'
;MASLNRLLARSRVPRLANIRRFSEAVSHPSNRVQAYVSRSSDPYLNLSVEHYLLQKSAPESVVLFLYTNSPCVVIGRNQNPWLEVNLGLLNRAGLLAKTQGSSDDADEGVALVRRRSGGGTVFHDEGNVNYSVICPSAAFDRNKHAEMVVRALRSLGAESTRVNERHDIVLDVSALASSSGGGAETYKISGSAYKLTRLRSLHHGTCLLSTPNLSRISQFLRSPAEPFLKSRGVDSVRSKIQNVRVANRDFEEAVVAEFGGMYGDVDAEIITAGEARHVPDVMKGYEELKSPKWIYEQTPRFTFATHPTEEDPRERPDLPDYLPKDFKASLVVRHGEIVEANLSGISSSSIESVQVHEVGDWRAMIGDSAGRWFNGIFGAQPDQDRTLVCTHDVLTS
;
A
#
# COMPACT_ATOMS: atom_id res chain seq x y z
N MET A 1 15.41 48.63 30.59
CA MET A 1 16.06 47.44 29.99
C MET A 1 15.37 46.20 30.50
N ALA A 2 14.23 45.89 29.89
CA ALA A 2 13.42 44.71 30.14
C ALA A 2 13.74 43.66 29.07
N SER A 3 13.46 42.40 29.38
CA SER A 3 13.56 41.22 28.52
C SER A 3 14.89 40.46 28.55
N LEU A 4 15.11 39.70 29.64
CA LEU A 4 15.86 38.44 29.57
C LEU A 4 15.45 37.43 30.66
N ASN A 5 14.17 37.37 31.04
CA ASN A 5 13.70 36.49 32.12
C ASN A 5 12.30 35.89 31.88
N ARG A 6 12.00 35.45 30.64
CA ARG A 6 10.67 34.89 30.32
C ARG A 6 10.67 33.59 29.50
N LEU A 7 11.69 32.75 29.63
CA LEU A 7 11.75 31.49 28.87
C LEU A 7 12.20 30.24 29.66
N LEU A 8 11.90 30.15 30.96
CA LEU A 8 12.19 28.94 31.76
C LEU A 8 11.06 28.53 32.72
N ALA A 9 9.80 28.79 32.40
CA ALA A 9 8.69 28.34 33.23
C ALA A 9 7.47 27.94 32.39
N ARG A 10 7.54 26.76 31.77
CA ARG A 10 6.38 25.94 31.39
C ARG A 10 6.75 24.49 31.04
N SER A 11 7.68 23.88 31.76
CA SER A 11 7.73 22.41 31.85
C SER A 11 6.61 21.96 32.81
N ARG A 12 5.36 21.94 32.33
CA ARG A 12 4.33 21.16 33.00
C ARG A 12 4.64 19.70 32.71
N VAL A 13 5.33 19.06 33.65
CA VAL A 13 5.28 17.59 33.78
C VAL A 13 3.78 17.23 33.75
N PRO A 14 3.29 16.43 32.80
CA PRO A 14 1.90 16.02 32.81
C PRO A 14 1.66 15.33 34.15
N ARG A 15 0.63 15.79 34.89
CA ARG A 15 0.05 14.96 35.94
C ARG A 15 -0.21 13.60 35.31
N LEU A 16 0.15 12.53 36.02
CA LEU A 16 -0.26 11.15 35.71
C LEU A 16 -1.80 11.09 35.69
N ALA A 17 -2.40 11.57 34.60
CA ALA A 17 -3.73 11.19 34.20
C ALA A 17 -3.62 9.71 33.92
N ASN A 18 -4.51 8.90 34.50
CA ASN A 18 -4.68 7.51 34.11
C ASN A 18 -4.59 7.42 32.59
N ILE A 19 -3.50 6.87 32.06
CA ILE A 19 -3.32 6.68 30.62
C ILE A 19 -4.37 5.64 30.25
N ARG A 20 -5.55 6.09 29.85
CA ARG A 20 -6.56 5.23 29.25
C ARG A 20 -5.92 4.67 28.00
N ARG A 21 -5.89 3.34 27.85
CA ARG A 21 -5.42 2.72 26.61
C ARG A 21 -6.29 3.24 25.46
N PHE A 22 -5.70 3.53 24.30
CA PHE A 22 -6.47 4.00 23.13
C PHE A 22 -7.67 3.10 22.80
N SER A 23 -7.55 1.78 23.06
CA SER A 23 -8.63 0.80 22.89
C SER A 23 -9.87 1.04 23.76
N GLU A 24 -9.71 1.66 24.93
CA GLU A 24 -10.83 2.06 25.79
C GLU A 24 -11.40 3.42 25.36
N ALA A 25 -10.50 4.35 25.02
CA ALA A 25 -10.88 5.70 24.60
C ALA A 25 -11.70 5.70 23.30
N VAL A 26 -11.35 4.83 22.35
CA VAL A 26 -11.92 4.85 20.99
C VAL A 26 -13.44 4.72 20.99
N SER A 27 -13.96 3.84 21.84
CA SER A 27 -15.38 3.46 21.89
C SER A 27 -16.24 4.35 22.79
N HIS A 28 -15.61 5.23 23.58
CA HIS A 28 -16.32 6.02 24.58
C HIS A 28 -17.14 7.14 23.90
N PRO A 29 -18.47 7.22 24.09
CA PRO A 29 -19.32 8.18 23.35
C PRO A 29 -19.00 9.66 23.60
N SER A 30 -18.37 10.00 24.73
CA SER A 30 -17.91 11.36 25.02
C SER A 30 -16.75 11.81 24.12
N ASN A 31 -16.01 10.87 23.55
CA ASN A 31 -14.83 11.17 22.74
C ASN A 31 -15.25 11.43 21.30
N ARG A 32 -15.82 12.62 21.07
CA ARG A 32 -16.39 13.00 19.76
C ARG A 32 -15.32 13.33 18.71
N VAL A 33 -14.15 13.81 19.13
CA VAL A 33 -13.02 14.14 18.27
C VAL A 33 -11.80 13.43 18.82
N GLN A 34 -11.12 12.67 17.98
CA GLN A 34 -9.98 11.84 18.37
C GLN A 34 -8.89 11.96 17.29
N ALA A 35 -7.63 12.03 17.70
CA ALA A 35 -6.49 12.02 16.80
C ALA A 35 -5.43 11.05 17.32
N TYR A 36 -4.90 10.22 16.44
CA TYR A 36 -3.92 9.18 16.76
C TYR A 36 -2.76 9.21 15.76
N VAL A 37 -1.53 8.99 16.24
CA VAL A 37 -0.35 8.77 15.40
C VAL A 37 0.29 7.45 15.76
N SER A 38 0.39 6.52 14.80
CA SER A 38 1.15 5.29 14.99
C SER A 38 2.65 5.55 14.94
N ARG A 39 3.39 4.93 15.87
CA ARG A 39 4.86 4.84 15.81
C ARG A 39 5.36 3.46 15.42
N SER A 40 4.47 2.59 14.95
CA SER A 40 4.85 1.37 14.23
C SER A 40 5.04 1.68 12.75
N SER A 41 6.07 1.09 12.14
CA SER A 41 6.26 1.04 10.69
C SER A 41 5.64 -0.20 10.06
N ASP A 42 5.10 -1.15 10.82
CA ASP A 42 4.56 -2.39 10.27
C ASP A 42 3.24 -2.12 9.52
N PRO A 43 3.17 -2.34 8.20
CA PRO A 43 1.98 -2.04 7.41
C PRO A 43 0.78 -2.91 7.79
N TYR A 44 0.99 -4.16 8.21
CA TYR A 44 -0.09 -5.03 8.65
C TYR A 44 -0.66 -4.55 9.99
N LEU A 45 0.20 -4.06 10.89
CA LEU A 45 -0.23 -3.53 12.19
C LEU A 45 -1.00 -2.23 12.01
N ASN A 46 -0.45 -1.29 11.23
CA ASN A 46 -1.09 0.01 10.95
C ASN A 46 -2.46 -0.15 10.29
N LEU A 47 -2.60 -1.03 9.27
CA LEU A 47 -3.90 -1.28 8.63
C LEU A 47 -4.88 -2.03 9.55
N SER A 48 -4.38 -2.79 10.53
CA SER A 48 -5.22 -3.45 11.53
C SER A 48 -5.71 -2.48 12.59
N VAL A 49 -4.87 -1.54 13.03
CA VAL A 49 -5.28 -0.42 13.88
C VAL A 49 -6.30 0.45 13.17
N GLU A 50 -6.05 0.83 11.91
CA GLU A 50 -7.01 1.59 11.10
C GLU A 50 -8.38 0.90 11.03
N HIS A 51 -8.39 -0.41 10.77
CA HIS A 51 -9.63 -1.18 10.74
C HIS A 51 -10.31 -1.24 12.11
N TYR A 52 -9.54 -1.43 13.18
CA TYR A 52 -10.06 -1.44 14.55
C TYR A 52 -10.71 -0.11 14.91
N LEU A 53 -10.06 1.02 14.60
CA LEU A 53 -10.62 2.36 14.80
C LEU A 53 -11.95 2.52 14.03
N LEU A 54 -12.02 2.05 12.78
CA LEU A 54 -13.26 2.08 11.98
C LEU A 54 -14.39 1.25 12.61
N GLN A 55 -14.07 0.09 13.18
CA GLN A 55 -15.08 -0.81 13.75
C GLN A 55 -15.54 -0.41 15.16
N LYS A 56 -14.64 0.18 15.96
CA LYS A 56 -14.87 0.35 17.41
C LYS A 56 -15.10 1.78 17.85
N SER A 57 -14.77 2.78 17.02
CA SER A 57 -15.03 4.16 17.42
C SER A 57 -16.51 4.46 17.55
N ALA A 58 -16.86 5.35 18.48
CA ALA A 58 -18.24 5.74 18.73
C ALA A 58 -18.93 6.25 17.44
N PRO A 59 -20.23 5.94 17.19
CA PRO A 59 -20.88 6.24 15.91
C PRO A 59 -20.81 7.70 15.47
N GLU A 60 -20.93 8.63 16.43
CA GLU A 60 -20.94 10.08 16.22
C GLU A 60 -19.55 10.72 16.28
N SER A 61 -18.47 9.93 16.45
CA SER A 61 -17.12 10.46 16.54
C SER A 61 -16.46 10.64 15.18
N VAL A 62 -15.53 11.60 15.13
CA VAL A 62 -14.58 11.79 14.05
C VAL A 62 -13.20 11.45 14.55
N VAL A 63 -12.49 10.59 13.82
CA VAL A 63 -11.17 10.08 14.21
C VAL A 63 -10.17 10.36 13.10
N LEU A 64 -9.08 11.03 13.42
CA LEU A 64 -7.87 11.12 12.59
C LEU A 64 -6.88 10.04 13.01
N PHE A 65 -6.30 9.34 12.06
CA PHE A 65 -5.20 8.42 12.27
C PHE A 65 -4.09 8.66 11.24
N LEU A 66 -2.87 8.90 11.72
CA LEU A 66 -1.68 9.11 10.90
C LEU A 66 -0.70 7.95 11.12
N TYR A 67 -0.08 7.48 10.04
CA TYR A 67 0.90 6.40 10.13
C TYR A 67 1.86 6.38 8.93
N THR A 68 3.07 5.89 9.15
CA THR A 68 4.07 5.66 8.10
C THR A 68 4.41 4.18 8.10
N ASN A 69 4.59 3.57 6.93
CA ASN A 69 4.93 2.15 6.83
C ASN A 69 6.38 1.99 6.38
N SER A 70 7.01 0.88 6.78
CA SER A 70 8.19 0.35 6.12
C SER A 70 7.86 -0.01 4.66
N PRO A 71 8.89 -0.22 3.80
CA PRO A 71 8.69 -0.50 2.38
C PRO A 71 7.64 -1.58 2.12
N CYS A 72 6.56 -1.21 1.43
CA CYS A 72 5.51 -2.16 1.06
C CYS A 72 4.72 -1.71 -0.18
N VAL A 73 4.17 -2.68 -0.89
CA VAL A 73 3.18 -2.47 -1.95
C VAL A 73 1.80 -2.77 -1.38
N VAL A 74 0.90 -1.79 -1.41
CA VAL A 74 -0.45 -1.91 -0.89
C VAL A 74 -1.46 -1.97 -2.04
N ILE A 75 -2.04 -3.16 -2.28
CA ILE A 75 -3.08 -3.39 -3.29
C ILE A 75 -4.48 -3.17 -2.69
N GLY A 76 -5.42 -2.73 -3.52
CA GLY A 76 -6.83 -2.56 -3.15
C GLY A 76 -7.56 -3.89 -2.92
N ARG A 77 -8.72 -3.81 -2.25
CA ARG A 77 -9.49 -5.00 -1.82
C ARG A 77 -9.84 -5.98 -2.94
N ASN A 78 -10.09 -5.49 -4.15
CA ASN A 78 -10.56 -6.26 -5.31
C ASN A 78 -9.56 -6.22 -6.48
N GLN A 79 -8.28 -5.99 -6.21
CA GLN A 79 -7.24 -5.99 -7.23
C GLN A 79 -6.56 -7.36 -7.38
N ASN A 80 -5.92 -7.58 -8.53
CA ASN A 80 -5.15 -8.78 -8.80
C ASN A 80 -3.64 -8.51 -8.57
N PRO A 81 -2.98 -9.13 -7.57
CA PRO A 81 -1.56 -8.89 -7.30
C PRO A 81 -0.67 -9.25 -8.49
N TRP A 82 -1.01 -10.28 -9.25
CA TRP A 82 -0.27 -10.66 -10.47
C TRP A 82 -0.47 -9.68 -11.62
N LEU A 83 -1.53 -8.88 -11.63
CA LEU A 83 -1.72 -7.83 -12.64
C LEU A 83 -1.01 -6.53 -12.25
N GLU A 84 -1.02 -6.24 -10.96
CA GLU A 84 -0.65 -4.94 -10.42
C GLU A 84 0.81 -4.82 -10.00
N VAL A 85 1.44 -5.94 -9.62
CA VAL A 85 2.72 -5.96 -8.93
C VAL A 85 3.71 -6.86 -9.66
N ASN A 86 4.96 -6.40 -9.75
CA ASN A 86 6.07 -7.25 -10.14
C ASN A 86 6.48 -8.16 -8.97
N LEU A 87 5.73 -9.25 -8.77
CA LEU A 87 5.94 -10.17 -7.65
C LEU A 87 7.34 -10.80 -7.66
N GLY A 88 7.90 -11.06 -8.85
CA GLY A 88 9.27 -11.57 -8.97
C GLY A 88 10.31 -10.58 -8.42
N LEU A 89 10.18 -9.29 -8.75
CA LEU A 89 11.03 -8.24 -8.19
C LEU A 89 10.80 -8.05 -6.69
N LEU A 90 9.53 -8.06 -6.25
CA LEU A 90 9.16 -7.90 -4.85
C LEU A 90 9.75 -9.02 -3.98
N ASN A 91 9.62 -10.27 -4.41
CA ASN A 91 10.18 -11.43 -3.73
C ASN A 91 11.71 -11.36 -3.67
N ARG A 92 12.39 -10.87 -4.72
CA ARG A 92 13.86 -10.70 -4.71
C ARG A 92 14.28 -9.58 -3.76
N ALA A 93 13.55 -8.47 -3.74
CA ALA A 93 13.79 -7.40 -2.76
C ALA A 93 13.58 -7.90 -1.32
N GLY A 94 12.58 -8.77 -1.10
CA GLY A 94 12.35 -9.45 0.18
C GLY A 94 13.39 -10.52 0.56
N LEU A 95 14.31 -10.90 -0.34
CA LEU A 95 15.44 -11.77 -0.03
C LEU A 95 16.65 -11.03 0.55
N LEU A 96 16.66 -9.70 0.53
CA LEU A 96 17.63 -8.92 1.32
C LEU A 96 17.39 -9.09 2.83
N ALA A 97 16.20 -9.57 3.24
CA ALA A 97 15.80 -9.76 4.63
C ALA A 97 16.03 -11.17 5.22
N LYS A 98 16.53 -12.15 4.44
CA LYS A 98 16.65 -13.55 4.93
C LYS A 98 18.09 -13.95 5.23
N THR A 99 18.71 -13.31 6.21
CA THR A 99 19.75 -13.97 7.03
C THR A 99 19.12 -14.48 8.31
N GLN A 100 19.10 -15.80 8.47
CA GLN A 100 18.57 -16.46 9.66
C GLN A 100 19.25 -15.96 10.94
N GLY A 101 18.46 -15.56 11.95
CA GLY A 101 18.94 -15.49 13.33
C GLY A 101 18.54 -14.29 14.19
N SER A 102 17.87 -13.25 13.66
CA SER A 102 17.48 -12.09 14.48
C SER A 102 16.02 -12.15 14.95
N SER A 103 15.82 -12.13 16.26
CA SER A 103 14.52 -12.21 16.94
C SER A 103 13.82 -10.85 17.13
N ASP A 104 14.25 -9.78 16.45
CA ASP A 104 13.67 -8.44 16.65
C ASP A 104 13.37 -7.72 15.31
N ASP A 105 12.08 -7.76 14.92
CA ASP A 105 11.24 -6.71 14.31
C ASP A 105 11.73 -5.82 13.13
N ALA A 106 12.84 -6.10 12.45
CA ALA A 106 13.24 -5.35 11.24
C ALA A 106 13.56 -6.28 10.06
N ASP A 107 12.51 -6.84 9.45
CA ASP A 107 12.58 -7.49 8.13
C ASP A 107 12.88 -6.42 7.06
N GLU A 108 14.10 -6.41 6.49
CA GLU A 108 14.54 -5.51 5.41
C GLU A 108 13.97 -5.89 4.02
N GLY A 109 12.66 -6.16 3.96
CA GLY A 109 11.98 -6.63 2.75
C GLY A 109 10.79 -5.75 2.36
N VAL A 110 10.47 -5.70 1.07
CA VAL A 110 9.27 -4.98 0.60
C VAL A 110 8.05 -5.89 0.75
N ALA A 111 7.13 -5.57 1.66
CA ALA A 111 5.94 -6.39 1.92
C ALA A 111 4.85 -6.23 0.83
N LEU A 112 4.04 -7.26 0.60
CA LEU A 112 2.80 -7.17 -0.19
C LEU A 112 1.59 -7.17 0.74
N VAL A 113 0.76 -6.13 0.68
CA VAL A 113 -0.38 -5.97 1.60
C VAL A 113 -1.66 -5.70 0.84
N ARG A 114 -2.74 -6.41 1.16
CA ARG A 114 -4.08 -6.10 0.65
C ARG A 114 -4.88 -5.31 1.68
N ARG A 115 -5.28 -4.09 1.34
CA ARG A 115 -6.13 -3.27 2.24
C ARG A 115 -7.62 -3.62 2.13
N ARG A 116 -8.41 -3.20 3.13
CA ARG A 116 -9.87 -3.45 3.20
C ARG A 116 -10.72 -2.48 2.35
N SER A 117 -10.15 -1.34 1.95
CA SER A 117 -10.75 -0.35 1.05
C SER A 117 -10.50 -0.70 -0.43
N GLY A 118 -11.31 -0.11 -1.31
CA GLY A 118 -11.10 -0.21 -2.77
C GLY A 118 -9.98 0.70 -3.29
N GLY A 119 -9.94 0.92 -4.59
CA GLY A 119 -8.95 1.77 -5.27
C GLY A 119 -7.74 1.00 -5.81
N GLY A 120 -6.76 1.73 -6.34
CA GLY A 120 -5.56 1.19 -7.00
C GLY A 120 -4.41 0.81 -6.08
N THR A 121 -3.30 0.39 -6.67
CA THR A 121 -2.09 -0.06 -5.98
C THR A 121 -1.15 1.12 -5.74
N VAL A 122 -0.53 1.16 -4.56
CA VAL A 122 0.44 2.19 -4.16
C VAL A 122 1.66 1.56 -3.50
N PHE A 123 2.79 2.27 -3.50
CA PHE A 123 3.99 1.91 -2.77
C PHE A 123 4.16 2.86 -1.58
N HIS A 124 4.46 2.31 -0.41
CA HIS A 124 4.77 3.07 0.80
C HIS A 124 6.22 2.79 1.21
N ASP A 125 6.86 3.78 1.81
CA ASP A 125 8.08 3.67 2.61
C ASP A 125 8.08 4.81 3.64
N GLU A 126 9.21 5.02 4.32
CA GLU A 126 9.38 6.02 5.37
C GLU A 126 9.19 7.45 4.87
N GLY A 127 9.30 7.71 3.56
CA GLY A 127 9.04 9.02 2.96
C GLY A 127 7.58 9.24 2.53
N ASN A 128 6.69 8.30 2.82
CA ASN A 128 5.26 8.37 2.54
C ASN A 128 4.43 8.29 3.84
N VAL A 129 3.83 9.41 4.24
CA VAL A 129 2.90 9.46 5.38
C VAL A 129 1.49 9.17 4.90
N ASN A 130 0.78 8.31 5.61
CA ASN A 130 -0.62 8.00 5.38
C ASN A 130 -1.49 8.73 6.39
N TYR A 131 -2.66 9.18 5.94
CA TYR A 131 -3.70 9.75 6.77
C TYR A 131 -4.99 8.97 6.59
N SER A 132 -5.77 8.87 7.65
CA SER A 132 -7.08 8.21 7.66
C SER A 132 -8.03 9.03 8.51
N VAL A 133 -9.17 9.41 7.94
CA VAL A 133 -10.25 10.08 8.67
C VAL A 133 -11.50 9.20 8.65
N ILE A 134 -11.97 8.85 9.84
CA ILE A 134 -13.19 8.08 10.05
C ILE A 134 -14.25 9.04 10.57
N CYS A 135 -15.43 9.04 9.96
CA CYS A 135 -16.53 9.91 10.33
C CYS A 135 -17.88 9.19 10.22
N PRO A 136 -18.98 9.76 10.76
CA PRO A 136 -20.33 9.26 10.50
C PRO A 136 -20.61 9.25 8.99
N SER A 137 -21.25 8.20 8.48
CA SER A 137 -21.50 8.06 7.04
C SER A 137 -22.33 9.20 6.44
N ALA A 138 -23.20 9.82 7.23
CA ALA A 138 -23.98 10.99 6.80
C ALA A 138 -23.13 12.25 6.56
N ALA A 139 -21.93 12.31 7.15
CA ALA A 139 -21.00 13.43 7.03
C ALA A 139 -19.85 13.16 6.03
N PHE A 140 -19.90 12.02 5.33
CA PHE A 140 -18.86 11.61 4.41
C PHE A 140 -18.91 12.43 3.11
N ASP A 141 -17.77 12.99 2.74
CA ASP A 141 -17.53 13.66 1.47
C ASP A 141 -16.13 13.29 0.98
N ARG A 142 -16.00 13.00 -0.32
CA ARG A 142 -14.75 12.48 -0.91
C ARG A 142 -13.61 13.49 -0.93
N ASN A 143 -13.93 14.79 -1.01
CA ASN A 143 -12.97 15.86 -1.12
C ASN A 143 -12.64 16.47 0.25
N LYS A 144 -13.57 16.44 1.19
CA LYS A 144 -13.47 17.13 2.48
C LYS A 144 -12.13 16.94 3.21
N HIS A 145 -11.68 15.70 3.39
CA HIS A 145 -10.40 15.45 4.07
C HIS A 145 -9.19 15.49 3.13
N ALA A 146 -9.38 15.37 1.81
CA ALA A 146 -8.30 15.65 0.86
C ALA A 146 -7.98 17.16 0.84
N GLU A 147 -9.00 18.01 0.87
CA GLU A 147 -8.87 19.47 0.98
C GLU A 147 -8.28 19.88 2.34
N MET A 148 -8.57 19.14 3.41
CA MET A 148 -7.90 19.32 4.71
C MET A 148 -6.39 19.11 4.58
N VAL A 149 -5.97 18.04 3.91
CA VAL A 149 -4.54 17.77 3.66
C VAL A 149 -3.93 18.80 2.71
N VAL A 150 -4.66 19.28 1.69
CA VAL A 150 -4.19 20.40 0.84
C VAL A 150 -3.90 21.65 1.66
N ARG A 151 -4.78 22.04 2.59
CA ARG A 151 -4.53 23.21 3.45
C ARG A 151 -3.28 23.02 4.33
N ALA A 152 -3.10 21.82 4.90
CA ALA A 152 -1.89 21.47 5.65
C ALA A 152 -0.62 21.55 4.78
N LEU A 153 -0.67 21.07 3.54
CA LEU A 153 0.47 21.15 2.62
C LEU A 153 0.78 22.60 2.21
N ARG A 154 -0.24 23.42 1.98
CA ARG A 154 -0.06 24.84 1.65
C ARG A 154 0.55 25.64 2.80
N SER A 155 0.17 25.36 4.05
CA SER A 155 0.78 26.02 5.22
C SER A 155 2.27 25.65 5.38
N LEU A 156 2.70 24.53 4.79
CA LEU A 156 4.09 24.08 4.73
C LEU A 156 4.81 24.51 3.43
N GLY A 157 4.22 25.42 2.65
CA GLY A 157 4.85 26.03 1.46
C GLY A 157 4.55 25.32 0.13
N ALA A 158 3.76 24.25 0.12
CA ALA A 158 3.33 23.59 -1.12
C ALA A 158 2.07 24.25 -1.72
N GLU A 159 2.20 25.52 -2.11
CA GLU A 159 1.08 26.41 -2.45
C GLU A 159 0.23 25.92 -3.64
N SER A 160 0.87 25.30 -4.64
CA SER A 160 0.23 24.83 -5.87
C SER A 160 -0.45 23.46 -5.73
N THR A 161 -0.61 22.95 -4.51
CA THR A 161 -1.35 21.71 -4.25
C THR A 161 -2.86 21.93 -4.36
N ARG A 162 -3.58 20.94 -4.90
CA ARG A 162 -5.05 20.95 -4.99
C ARG A 162 -5.62 19.53 -5.13
N VAL A 163 -6.91 19.38 -4.85
CA VAL A 163 -7.65 18.16 -5.19
C VAL A 163 -8.04 18.19 -6.68
N ASN A 164 -7.92 17.07 -7.39
CA ASN A 164 -8.36 16.94 -8.77
C ASN A 164 -9.74 16.28 -8.87
N GLU A 165 -10.26 16.14 -10.09
CA GLU A 165 -11.58 15.52 -10.38
C GLU A 165 -11.68 14.05 -9.94
N ARG A 166 -10.55 13.38 -9.76
CA ARG A 166 -10.47 11.99 -9.29
C ARG A 166 -10.29 11.87 -7.77
N HIS A 167 -10.38 12.99 -7.05
CA HIS A 167 -10.18 13.06 -5.60
C HIS A 167 -8.74 12.72 -5.15
N ASP A 168 -7.77 12.79 -6.07
CA ASP A 168 -6.33 12.74 -5.76
C ASP A 168 -5.85 14.15 -5.38
N ILE A 169 -4.79 14.24 -4.56
CA ILE A 169 -4.06 15.49 -4.38
C ILE A 169 -2.93 15.55 -5.40
N VAL A 170 -2.87 16.66 -6.12
CA VAL A 170 -1.86 16.93 -7.15
C VAL A 170 -1.07 18.18 -6.82
N LEU A 171 0.15 18.25 -7.32
CA LEU A 171 1.06 19.38 -7.27
C LEU A 171 1.28 19.88 -8.70
N ASP A 172 0.93 21.13 -8.96
CA ASP A 172 1.21 21.79 -10.24
C ASP A 172 2.60 22.46 -10.19
N VAL A 173 3.50 22.07 -11.08
CA VAL A 173 4.88 22.57 -11.18
C VAL A 173 5.00 23.45 -12.41
N SER A 174 5.42 24.71 -12.23
CA SER A 174 5.53 25.68 -13.32
C SER A 174 6.71 25.39 -14.25
N ALA A 175 6.61 25.84 -15.50
CA ALA A 175 7.63 25.67 -16.54
C ALA A 175 9.01 26.22 -16.14
N LEU A 176 9.06 27.27 -15.32
CA LEU A 176 10.31 27.88 -14.85
C LEU A 176 11.08 27.00 -13.85
N ALA A 177 10.38 26.13 -13.13
CA ALA A 177 10.97 25.16 -12.20
C ALA A 177 11.20 23.78 -12.84
N SER A 178 10.70 23.57 -14.08
CA SER A 178 10.89 22.32 -14.81
C SER A 178 12.17 22.39 -15.64
N SER A 179 13.13 21.52 -15.32
CA SER A 179 14.41 21.40 -16.02
C SER A 179 14.28 20.90 -17.47
N SER A 180 13.08 20.62 -17.96
CA SER A 180 12.81 20.08 -19.30
C SER A 180 12.27 21.10 -20.32
N GLY A 181 12.15 22.39 -19.96
CA GLY A 181 11.72 23.45 -20.90
C GLY A 181 10.28 23.30 -21.42
N GLY A 182 9.50 22.39 -20.84
CA GLY A 182 8.09 22.17 -21.14
C GLY A 182 7.16 23.03 -20.27
N GLY A 183 5.89 23.13 -20.69
CA GLY A 183 4.84 23.85 -19.95
C GLY A 183 4.59 23.32 -18.53
N ALA A 184 3.64 23.93 -17.82
CA ALA A 184 3.29 23.49 -16.47
C ALA A 184 2.91 22.00 -16.45
N GLU A 185 3.48 21.25 -15.50
CA GLU A 185 3.24 19.82 -15.33
C GLU A 185 2.52 19.53 -14.00
N THR A 186 1.55 18.63 -14.04
CA THR A 186 0.80 18.20 -12.85
C THR A 186 1.30 16.82 -12.41
N TYR A 187 1.68 16.71 -11.14
CA TYR A 187 2.14 15.47 -10.52
C TYR A 187 1.20 15.04 -9.40
N LYS A 188 0.84 13.76 -9.35
CA LYS A 188 0.09 13.19 -8.23
C LYS A 188 1.02 13.03 -7.03
N ILE A 189 0.60 13.55 -5.89
CA ILE A 189 1.35 13.47 -4.62
C ILE A 189 0.60 12.66 -3.55
N SER A 190 -0.72 12.48 -3.71
CA SER A 190 -1.56 11.69 -2.81
C SER A 190 -2.60 10.91 -3.62
N GLY A 191 -2.80 9.64 -3.27
CA GLY A 191 -3.95 8.86 -3.73
C GLY A 191 -4.94 8.62 -2.60
N SER A 192 -6.23 8.79 -2.89
CA SER A 192 -7.32 8.53 -1.95
C SER A 192 -7.96 7.16 -2.16
N ALA A 193 -8.37 6.53 -1.06
CA ALA A 193 -9.25 5.36 -1.08
C ALA A 193 -10.24 5.41 0.09
N TYR A 194 -11.34 4.65 -0.05
CA TYR A 194 -12.49 4.78 0.84
C TYR A 194 -13.04 3.42 1.26
N LYS A 195 -13.55 3.36 2.49
CA LYS A 195 -14.33 2.22 3.00
C LYS A 195 -15.60 2.75 3.67
N LEU A 196 -16.73 2.51 3.03
CA LEU A 196 -18.05 2.89 3.56
C LEU A 196 -18.67 1.67 4.26
N THR A 197 -19.20 1.91 5.45
CA THR A 197 -20.02 0.96 6.21
C THR A 197 -21.38 1.59 6.49
N ARG A 198 -22.30 0.83 7.10
CA ARG A 198 -23.65 1.32 7.39
C ARG A 198 -23.67 2.62 8.21
N LEU A 199 -22.81 2.72 9.22
CA LEU A 199 -22.81 3.85 10.15
C LEU A 199 -21.57 4.74 10.02
N ARG A 200 -20.46 4.17 9.55
CA ARG A 200 -19.15 4.85 9.52
C ARG A 200 -18.55 4.82 8.14
N SER A 201 -17.81 5.86 7.81
CA SER A 201 -17.07 5.99 6.57
C SER A 201 -15.62 6.35 6.87
N LEU A 202 -14.71 5.69 6.17
CA LEU A 202 -13.27 5.93 6.24
C LEU A 202 -12.79 6.48 4.90
N HIS A 203 -12.10 7.60 4.95
CA HIS A 203 -11.25 8.11 3.87
C HIS A 203 -9.80 7.99 4.32
N HIS A 204 -8.99 7.23 3.60
CA HIS A 204 -7.55 7.30 3.77
C HIS A 204 -6.86 7.75 2.50
N GLY A 205 -5.67 8.31 2.66
CA GLY A 205 -4.81 8.63 1.56
C GLY A 205 -3.35 8.54 1.94
N THR A 206 -2.52 8.53 0.92
CA THR A 206 -1.07 8.58 1.04
C THR A 206 -0.58 10.01 0.85
N CYS A 207 0.64 10.34 1.23
CA CYS A 207 1.27 11.59 0.83
C CYS A 207 2.75 11.35 0.59
N LEU A 208 3.19 11.52 -0.66
CA LEU A 208 4.58 11.39 -1.08
C LEU A 208 5.35 12.63 -0.62
N LEU A 209 5.96 12.54 0.56
CA LEU A 209 6.68 13.66 1.15
C LEU A 209 8.13 13.67 0.69
N SER A 210 8.85 12.56 0.91
CA SER A 210 10.30 12.51 0.69
C SER A 210 10.83 11.10 0.40
N THR A 211 10.03 10.24 -0.26
CA THR A 211 10.47 8.86 -0.58
C THR A 211 11.77 8.87 -1.39
N PRO A 212 12.81 8.12 -0.98
CA PRO A 212 14.02 7.95 -1.79
C PRO A 212 13.81 7.01 -2.98
N ASN A 213 12.69 6.28 -3.03
CA ASN A 213 12.42 5.23 -4.00
C ASN A 213 11.57 5.69 -5.19
N LEU A 214 11.30 6.99 -5.36
CA LEU A 214 10.35 7.52 -6.36
C LEU A 214 10.58 6.97 -7.78
N SER A 215 11.84 6.85 -8.22
CA SER A 215 12.20 6.29 -9.54
C SER A 215 11.97 4.78 -9.66
N ARG A 216 12.03 4.06 -8.54
CA ARG A 216 11.89 2.59 -8.45
C ARG A 216 10.45 2.15 -8.27
N ILE A 217 9.56 3.00 -7.74
CA ILE A 217 8.14 2.67 -7.52
C ILE A 217 7.51 2.06 -8.77
N SER A 218 7.76 2.67 -9.94
CA SER A 218 7.21 2.17 -11.21
C SER A 218 7.63 0.74 -11.56
N GLN A 219 8.78 0.28 -11.11
CA GLN A 219 9.29 -1.07 -11.37
C GLN A 219 8.54 -2.11 -10.54
N PHE A 220 8.20 -1.79 -9.28
CA PHE A 220 7.38 -2.64 -8.42
C PHE A 220 5.93 -2.73 -8.91
N LEU A 221 5.40 -1.65 -9.51
CA LEU A 221 4.01 -1.53 -9.95
C LEU A 221 3.79 -1.84 -11.45
N ARG A 222 4.73 -2.55 -12.08
CA ARG A 222 4.65 -3.02 -13.48
C ARG A 222 4.81 -4.52 -13.51
N SER A 223 3.69 -5.23 -13.55
CA SER A 223 3.72 -6.68 -13.60
C SER A 223 4.19 -7.20 -14.95
N PRO A 224 5.13 -8.17 -14.99
CA PRO A 224 5.44 -8.93 -16.20
C PRO A 224 4.24 -9.68 -16.79
N ALA A 225 3.24 -10.01 -15.97
CA ALA A 225 2.04 -10.72 -16.40
C ALA A 225 0.94 -9.81 -16.96
N GLU A 226 1.04 -8.48 -16.81
CA GLU A 226 0.02 -7.52 -17.27
C GLU A 226 -0.42 -7.73 -18.73
N PRO A 227 0.48 -7.97 -19.70
CA PRO A 227 0.09 -8.16 -21.10
C PRO A 227 -0.73 -9.44 -21.35
N PHE A 228 -0.62 -10.43 -20.46
CA PHE A 228 -1.20 -11.76 -20.62
C PHE A 228 -2.45 -11.99 -19.78
N LEU A 229 -2.74 -11.08 -18.84
CA LEU A 229 -3.82 -11.22 -17.88
C LEU A 229 -5.03 -10.36 -18.22
N LYS A 230 -6.21 -10.93 -18.04
CA LYS A 230 -7.49 -10.23 -18.02
C LYS A 230 -8.20 -10.50 -16.70
N SER A 231 -8.38 -9.46 -15.88
CA SER A 231 -9.09 -9.58 -14.60
C SER A 231 -10.46 -8.91 -14.66
N ARG A 232 -11.39 -9.37 -13.81
CA ARG A 232 -12.68 -8.70 -13.53
C ARG A 232 -12.58 -7.72 -12.34
N GLY A 233 -11.37 -7.49 -11.83
CA GLY A 233 -11.10 -6.61 -10.70
C GLY A 233 -11.04 -5.13 -11.07
N VAL A 234 -10.57 -4.32 -10.11
CA VAL A 234 -10.31 -2.88 -10.31
C VAL A 234 -8.86 -2.68 -10.73
N ASP A 235 -8.64 -2.11 -11.91
CA ASP A 235 -7.29 -1.79 -12.39
C ASP A 235 -6.79 -0.46 -11.81
N SER A 236 -5.47 -0.33 -11.64
CA SER A 236 -4.86 0.95 -11.26
C SER A 236 -4.85 1.98 -12.39
N VAL A 237 -5.08 3.25 -12.04
CA VAL A 237 -4.87 4.38 -12.95
C VAL A 237 -3.47 4.95 -12.73
N ARG A 238 -2.59 4.76 -13.72
CA ARG A 238 -1.22 5.30 -13.69
C ARG A 238 -1.23 6.82 -13.71
N SER A 239 -0.31 7.45 -12.98
CA SER A 239 -0.13 8.91 -12.93
C SER A 239 1.35 9.23 -12.75
N LYS A 240 1.81 10.36 -13.30
CA LYS A 240 3.12 10.93 -12.92
C LYS A 240 3.07 11.29 -11.44
N ILE A 241 4.12 10.98 -10.69
CA ILE A 241 4.20 11.22 -9.24
C ILE A 241 5.42 12.07 -8.89
N GLN A 242 5.35 12.79 -7.77
CA GLN A 242 6.44 13.62 -7.27
C GLN A 242 6.41 13.71 -5.74
N ASN A 243 7.58 13.94 -5.13
CA ASN A 243 7.67 14.28 -3.71
C ASN A 243 7.34 15.76 -3.46
N VAL A 244 6.59 16.04 -2.39
CA VAL A 244 6.32 17.42 -1.95
C VAL A 244 7.53 18.07 -1.28
N ARG A 245 8.46 17.26 -0.75
CA ARG A 245 9.69 17.66 -0.02
C ARG A 245 9.41 18.38 1.30
N VAL A 246 8.50 17.80 2.08
CA VAL A 246 8.14 18.24 3.43
C VAL A 246 8.60 17.17 4.42
N ALA A 247 9.01 17.55 5.64
CA ALA A 247 9.36 16.58 6.67
C ALA A 247 8.10 15.92 7.24
N ASN A 248 8.17 14.62 7.54
CA ASN A 248 7.01 13.86 8.02
C ASN A 248 6.39 14.45 9.29
N ARG A 249 7.22 14.91 10.24
CA ARG A 249 6.77 15.53 11.50
C ARG A 249 5.98 16.81 11.25
N ASP A 250 6.50 17.69 10.40
CA ASP A 250 5.83 18.96 10.05
C ASP A 250 4.48 18.68 9.37
N PHE A 251 4.44 17.68 8.48
CA PHE A 251 3.19 17.23 7.85
C PHE A 251 2.20 16.66 8.87
N GLU A 252 2.64 15.77 9.77
CA GLU A 252 1.80 15.21 10.83
C GLU A 252 1.17 16.33 11.69
N GLU A 253 1.99 17.29 12.13
CA GLU A 253 1.56 18.43 12.95
C GLU A 253 0.57 19.33 12.21
N ALA A 254 0.84 19.67 10.94
CA ALA A 254 -0.05 20.50 10.13
C ALA A 254 -1.40 19.82 9.87
N VAL A 255 -1.41 18.51 9.62
CA VAL A 255 -2.67 17.75 9.41
C VAL A 255 -3.48 17.66 10.69
N VAL A 256 -2.84 17.45 11.85
CA VAL A 256 -3.52 17.47 13.16
C VAL A 256 -4.10 18.86 13.44
N ALA A 257 -3.37 19.93 13.16
CA ALA A 257 -3.86 21.30 13.34
C ALA A 257 -5.09 21.61 12.46
N GLU A 258 -5.05 21.23 11.17
CA GLU A 258 -6.19 21.39 10.26
C GLU A 258 -7.40 20.56 10.70
N PHE A 259 -7.17 19.34 11.20
CA PHE A 259 -8.22 18.49 11.74
C PHE A 259 -8.86 19.12 13.00
N GLY A 260 -8.04 19.64 13.92
CA GLY A 260 -8.50 20.37 15.10
C GLY A 260 -9.33 21.60 14.75
N GLY A 261 -8.89 22.39 13.76
CA GLY A 261 -9.66 23.53 13.25
C GLY A 261 -11.02 23.16 12.65
N MET A 262 -11.16 21.96 12.09
CA MET A 262 -12.42 21.50 11.49
C MET A 262 -13.43 20.92 12.51
N TYR A 263 -12.94 20.26 13.56
CA TYR A 263 -13.78 19.45 14.43
C TYR A 263 -13.73 19.84 15.92
N GLY A 264 -12.73 20.62 16.32
CA GLY A 264 -12.45 21.02 17.70
C GLY A 264 -11.02 20.60 18.10
N ASP A 265 -10.37 21.44 18.92
CA ASP A 265 -8.99 21.22 19.37
C ASP A 265 -8.80 19.81 19.97
N VAL A 266 -7.78 19.11 19.49
CA VAL A 266 -7.43 17.77 19.90
C VAL A 266 -5.91 17.59 19.85
N ASP A 267 -5.35 17.01 20.90
CA ASP A 267 -3.97 16.55 20.90
C ASP A 267 -3.92 15.11 20.36
N ALA A 268 -2.97 14.83 19.48
CA ALA A 268 -2.83 13.49 18.93
C ALA A 268 -2.16 12.53 19.93
N GLU A 269 -2.83 11.41 20.22
CA GLU A 269 -2.30 10.34 21.06
C GLU A 269 -1.35 9.44 20.25
N ILE A 270 -0.22 9.07 20.84
CA ILE A 270 0.72 8.15 20.22
C ILE A 270 0.28 6.70 20.47
N ILE A 271 0.16 5.92 19.40
CA ILE A 271 -0.03 4.46 19.49
C ILE A 271 1.31 3.79 19.21
N THR A 272 1.87 3.11 20.21
CA THR A 272 3.07 2.29 20.03
C THR A 272 2.74 0.91 19.45
N ALA A 273 3.71 0.25 18.81
CA ALA A 273 3.55 -1.12 18.33
C ALA A 273 3.20 -2.10 19.47
N GLY A 274 3.83 -1.92 20.63
CA GLY A 274 3.55 -2.69 21.84
C GLY A 274 2.08 -2.56 22.25
N GLU A 275 1.57 -1.35 22.42
CA GLU A 275 0.16 -1.13 22.81
C GLU A 275 -0.82 -1.71 21.80
N ALA A 276 -0.58 -1.50 20.50
CA ALA A 276 -1.45 -2.03 19.45
C ALA A 276 -1.50 -3.57 19.46
N ARG A 277 -0.36 -4.24 19.67
CA ARG A 277 -0.28 -5.71 19.74
C ARG A 277 -0.99 -6.30 20.97
N HIS A 278 -1.21 -5.52 22.04
CA HIS A 278 -1.98 -5.98 23.19
C HIS A 278 -3.50 -5.93 22.99
N VAL A 279 -3.99 -5.40 21.86
CA VAL A 279 -5.43 -5.34 21.54
C VAL A 279 -5.83 -6.58 20.72
N PRO A 280 -6.64 -7.51 21.26
CA PRO A 280 -6.92 -8.78 20.59
C PRO A 280 -7.57 -8.63 19.19
N ASP A 281 -8.48 -7.67 19.03
CA ASP A 281 -9.13 -7.40 17.74
C ASP A 281 -8.15 -6.84 16.69
N VAL A 282 -7.14 -6.08 17.11
CA VAL A 282 -6.06 -5.60 16.23
C VAL A 282 -5.22 -6.79 15.79
N MET A 283 -4.81 -7.67 16.71
CA MET A 283 -4.02 -8.86 16.36
C MET A 283 -4.79 -9.85 15.50
N LYS A 284 -6.10 -10.02 15.71
CA LYS A 284 -6.93 -10.81 14.79
C LYS A 284 -6.89 -10.24 13.37
N GLY A 285 -7.00 -8.92 13.23
CA GLY A 285 -6.87 -8.24 11.94
C GLY A 285 -5.47 -8.39 11.34
N TYR A 286 -4.44 -8.37 12.18
CA TYR A 286 -3.03 -8.50 11.81
C TYR A 286 -2.74 -9.87 11.18
N GLU A 287 -3.13 -10.94 11.86
CA GLU A 287 -2.97 -12.32 11.36
C GLU A 287 -3.78 -12.56 10.08
N GLU A 288 -5.00 -12.01 10.00
CA GLU A 288 -5.79 -12.07 8.76
C GLU A 288 -5.06 -11.39 7.61
N LEU A 289 -4.55 -10.17 7.80
CA LEU A 289 -3.89 -9.40 6.73
C LEU A 289 -2.60 -10.05 6.22
N LYS A 290 -1.91 -10.84 7.05
CA LYS A 290 -0.71 -11.60 6.69
C LYS A 290 -1.02 -12.93 5.99
N SER A 291 -2.26 -13.41 6.07
CA SER A 291 -2.63 -14.71 5.52
C SER A 291 -2.64 -14.70 3.97
N PRO A 292 -2.15 -15.78 3.31
CA PRO A 292 -2.27 -15.91 1.86
C PRO A 292 -3.73 -15.88 1.38
N LYS A 293 -4.63 -16.43 2.19
CA LYS A 293 -6.09 -16.35 1.99
C LYS A 293 -6.60 -14.92 1.82
N TRP A 294 -6.02 -13.97 2.55
CA TRP A 294 -6.36 -12.56 2.41
C TRP A 294 -5.63 -11.90 1.24
N ILE A 295 -4.32 -12.12 1.13
CA ILE A 295 -3.49 -11.43 0.13
C ILE A 295 -3.83 -11.91 -1.29
N TYR A 296 -3.91 -13.22 -1.52
CA TYR A 296 -4.01 -13.84 -2.85
C TYR A 296 -5.40 -14.42 -3.15
N GLU A 297 -6.02 -15.15 -2.23
CA GLU A 297 -7.28 -15.88 -2.53
C GLU A 297 -8.52 -14.96 -2.58
N GLN A 298 -8.36 -13.70 -2.16
CA GLN A 298 -9.34 -12.65 -2.38
C GLN A 298 -9.35 -12.10 -3.81
N THR A 299 -8.43 -12.54 -4.67
CA THR A 299 -8.31 -12.05 -6.04
C THR A 299 -9.55 -12.44 -6.87
N PRO A 300 -10.22 -11.48 -7.53
CA PRO A 300 -11.33 -11.78 -8.44
C PRO A 300 -10.89 -12.72 -9.57
N ARG A 301 -11.84 -13.47 -10.15
CA ARG A 301 -11.57 -14.33 -11.30
C ARG A 301 -10.78 -13.58 -12.37
N PHE A 302 -9.74 -14.22 -12.87
CA PHE A 302 -8.97 -13.73 -14.00
C PHE A 302 -8.62 -14.86 -14.96
N THR A 303 -8.25 -14.49 -16.17
CA THR A 303 -7.71 -15.40 -17.18
C THR A 303 -6.30 -14.99 -17.54
N PHE A 304 -5.48 -15.97 -17.85
CA PHE A 304 -4.15 -15.81 -18.43
C PHE A 304 -4.17 -16.43 -19.81
N ALA A 305 -3.58 -15.76 -20.82
CA ALA A 305 -3.43 -16.35 -22.15
C ALA A 305 -2.21 -15.77 -22.89
N THR A 306 -1.43 -16.65 -23.52
CA THR A 306 -0.29 -16.28 -24.39
C THR A 306 -0.71 -15.82 -25.79
N HIS A 307 -2.02 -15.82 -26.08
CA HIS A 307 -2.59 -15.45 -27.36
C HIS A 307 -3.90 -14.66 -27.15
N PRO A 308 -4.35 -13.88 -28.16
CA PRO A 308 -5.67 -13.25 -28.12
C PRO A 308 -6.79 -14.28 -27.97
N THR A 309 -7.82 -13.93 -27.23
CA THR A 309 -9.04 -14.74 -27.06
C THR A 309 -10.27 -13.90 -27.40
N GLU A 310 -11.44 -14.53 -27.53
CA GLU A 310 -12.70 -13.79 -27.72
C GLU A 310 -13.00 -12.82 -26.55
N GLU A 311 -12.70 -13.24 -25.31
CA GLU A 311 -12.88 -12.41 -24.11
C GLU A 311 -11.82 -11.30 -23.97
N ASP A 312 -10.66 -11.46 -24.62
CA ASP A 312 -9.55 -10.51 -24.58
C ASP A 312 -8.76 -10.50 -25.91
N PRO A 313 -9.18 -9.67 -26.87
CA PRO A 313 -8.62 -9.65 -28.22
C PRO A 313 -7.29 -8.91 -28.33
N ARG A 314 -6.73 -8.39 -27.22
CA ARG A 314 -5.45 -7.65 -27.26
C ARG A 314 -4.33 -8.54 -27.80
N GLU A 315 -3.50 -8.00 -28.67
CA GLU A 315 -2.26 -8.68 -29.09
C GLU A 315 -1.34 -8.91 -27.90
N ARG A 316 -0.60 -10.01 -27.95
CA ARG A 316 0.37 -10.40 -26.91
C ARG A 316 1.77 -10.07 -27.40
N PRO A 317 2.69 -9.68 -26.50
CA PRO A 317 4.09 -9.53 -26.88
C PRO A 317 4.67 -10.89 -27.26
N ASP A 318 5.75 -10.86 -28.04
CA ASP A 318 6.47 -12.06 -28.42
C ASP A 318 6.93 -12.84 -27.19
N LEU A 319 6.78 -14.17 -27.28
CA LEU A 319 7.27 -15.08 -26.26
C LEU A 319 8.78 -15.26 -26.40
N PRO A 320 9.50 -15.58 -25.30
CA PRO A 320 10.94 -15.82 -25.37
C PRO A 320 11.33 -16.92 -26.37
N ASP A 321 12.43 -16.72 -27.10
CA ASP A 321 12.90 -17.62 -28.18
C ASP A 321 13.19 -19.06 -27.74
N TYR A 322 13.39 -19.29 -26.43
CA TYR A 322 13.60 -20.63 -25.87
C TYR A 322 12.30 -21.42 -25.67
N LEU A 323 11.12 -20.80 -25.85
CA LEU A 323 9.84 -21.50 -25.89
C LEU A 323 9.56 -22.01 -27.31
N PRO A 324 8.82 -23.13 -27.46
CA PRO A 324 8.34 -23.56 -28.77
C PRO A 324 7.56 -22.45 -29.48
N LYS A 325 7.75 -22.29 -30.79
CA LYS A 325 7.09 -21.21 -31.58
C LYS A 325 5.57 -21.32 -31.58
N ASP A 326 5.03 -22.52 -31.41
CA ASP A 326 3.61 -22.84 -31.32
C ASP A 326 3.11 -22.99 -29.86
N PHE A 327 3.92 -22.60 -28.88
CA PHE A 327 3.54 -22.66 -27.48
C PHE A 327 2.35 -21.74 -27.20
N LYS A 328 1.24 -22.36 -26.79
CA LYS A 328 0.05 -21.68 -26.31
C LYS A 328 -0.23 -22.13 -24.89
N ALA A 329 -0.57 -21.17 -24.04
CA ALA A 329 -1.07 -21.46 -22.71
C ALA A 329 -2.29 -20.59 -22.44
N SER A 330 -3.30 -21.17 -21.78
CA SER A 330 -4.41 -20.46 -21.18
C SER A 330 -4.76 -21.03 -19.82
N LEU A 331 -5.07 -20.16 -18.86
CA LEU A 331 -5.49 -20.53 -17.52
C LEU A 331 -6.74 -19.73 -17.13
N VAL A 332 -7.64 -20.35 -16.38
CA VAL A 332 -8.69 -19.66 -15.64
C VAL A 332 -8.41 -19.81 -14.17
N VAL A 333 -8.30 -18.69 -13.46
CA VAL A 333 -7.97 -18.68 -12.03
C VAL A 333 -9.13 -18.07 -11.24
N ARG A 334 -9.55 -18.74 -10.16
CA ARG A 334 -10.58 -18.28 -9.22
C ARG A 334 -10.07 -18.44 -7.79
N HIS A 335 -10.16 -17.39 -6.98
CA HIS A 335 -9.68 -17.41 -5.60
C HIS A 335 -8.23 -17.88 -5.46
N GLY A 336 -7.37 -17.51 -6.42
CA GLY A 336 -5.96 -17.94 -6.45
C GLY A 336 -5.71 -19.34 -7.03
N GLU A 337 -6.76 -20.14 -7.21
CA GLU A 337 -6.69 -21.52 -7.71
C GLU A 337 -6.88 -21.60 -9.22
N ILE A 338 -6.07 -22.40 -9.90
CA ILE A 338 -6.27 -22.75 -11.32
C ILE A 338 -7.44 -23.73 -11.43
N VAL A 339 -8.54 -23.29 -12.03
CA VAL A 339 -9.74 -24.13 -12.22
C VAL A 339 -9.81 -24.74 -13.62
N GLU A 340 -9.14 -24.14 -14.59
CA GLU A 340 -9.02 -24.64 -15.95
C GLU A 340 -7.62 -24.31 -16.49
N ALA A 341 -6.98 -25.24 -17.18
CA ALA A 341 -5.67 -25.04 -17.79
C ALA A 341 -5.57 -25.74 -19.14
N ASN A 342 -4.90 -25.09 -20.10
CA ASN A 342 -4.55 -25.66 -21.39
C ASN A 342 -3.15 -25.19 -21.77
N LEU A 343 -2.23 -26.14 -22.01
CA LEU A 343 -0.85 -25.86 -22.39
C LEU A 343 -0.46 -26.75 -23.59
N SER A 344 0.07 -26.14 -24.66
CA SER A 344 0.56 -26.88 -25.83
C SER A 344 1.61 -27.91 -25.43
N GLY A 345 1.34 -29.19 -25.68
CA GLY A 345 2.29 -30.28 -25.47
C GLY A 345 2.57 -30.64 -24.02
N ILE A 346 1.83 -30.08 -23.06
CA ILE A 346 2.00 -30.32 -21.62
C ILE A 346 0.64 -30.74 -21.03
N SER A 347 0.63 -31.80 -20.23
CA SER A 347 -0.60 -32.22 -19.54
C SER A 347 -1.03 -31.16 -18.52
N SER A 348 -2.27 -30.71 -18.58
CA SER A 348 -2.83 -29.69 -17.67
C SER A 348 -3.19 -30.26 -16.29
N SER A 349 -3.35 -31.58 -16.18
CA SER A 349 -3.80 -32.24 -14.94
C SER A 349 -2.83 -32.05 -13.77
N SER A 350 -1.56 -31.73 -14.04
CA SER A 350 -0.56 -31.46 -13.00
C SER A 350 -0.72 -30.08 -12.35
N ILE A 351 -1.47 -29.16 -12.97
CA ILE A 351 -1.61 -27.77 -12.48
C ILE A 351 -3.06 -27.36 -12.19
N GLU A 352 -4.04 -28.18 -12.53
CA GLU A 352 -5.42 -27.97 -12.11
C GLU A 352 -5.54 -28.12 -10.58
N SER A 353 -6.38 -27.29 -9.97
CA SER A 353 -6.54 -27.16 -8.52
C SER A 353 -5.31 -26.73 -7.73
N VAL A 354 -4.33 -26.13 -8.40
CA VAL A 354 -3.14 -25.58 -7.76
C VAL A 354 -3.33 -24.10 -7.45
N GLN A 355 -2.94 -23.70 -6.24
CA GLN A 355 -2.86 -22.30 -5.84
C GLN A 355 -1.65 -21.63 -6.47
N VAL A 356 -1.87 -20.64 -7.34
CA VAL A 356 -0.80 -19.96 -8.11
C VAL A 356 0.28 -19.38 -7.19
N HIS A 357 -0.11 -18.88 -6.01
CA HIS A 357 0.80 -18.26 -5.05
C HIS A 357 1.62 -19.27 -4.23
N GLU A 358 1.24 -20.54 -4.23
CA GLU A 358 1.96 -21.62 -3.53
C GLU A 358 3.02 -22.28 -4.42
N VAL A 359 2.97 -22.05 -5.74
CA VAL A 359 3.95 -22.61 -6.67
C VAL A 359 5.29 -21.92 -6.49
N GLY A 360 6.22 -22.60 -5.82
CA GLY A 360 7.59 -22.13 -5.64
C GLY A 360 8.46 -22.27 -6.90
N ASP A 361 8.18 -23.27 -7.74
CA ASP A 361 8.88 -23.49 -9.01
C ASP A 361 7.99 -24.21 -10.03
N TRP A 362 7.58 -23.50 -11.07
CA TRP A 362 6.76 -24.03 -12.16
C TRP A 362 7.49 -25.09 -13.00
N ARG A 363 8.83 -25.14 -12.97
CA ARG A 363 9.60 -26.16 -13.73
C ARG A 363 9.28 -27.58 -13.27
N ALA A 364 8.99 -27.75 -11.98
CA ALA A 364 8.59 -29.03 -11.41
C ALA A 364 7.22 -29.52 -11.93
N MET A 365 6.40 -28.61 -12.45
CA MET A 365 5.00 -28.89 -12.84
C MET A 365 4.80 -28.97 -14.35
N ILE A 366 5.47 -28.09 -15.10
CA ILE A 366 5.26 -27.90 -16.54
C ILE A 366 6.56 -27.93 -17.37
N GLY A 367 7.64 -28.47 -16.81
CA GLY A 367 8.92 -28.62 -17.48
C GLY A 367 9.77 -27.35 -17.52
N ASP A 368 11.04 -27.48 -17.91
CA ASP A 368 12.06 -26.44 -17.70
C ASP A 368 11.77 -25.14 -18.44
N SER A 369 11.61 -25.17 -19.76
CA SER A 369 11.43 -23.94 -20.57
C SER A 369 10.16 -23.17 -20.19
N ALA A 370 9.00 -23.83 -20.20
CA ALA A 370 7.72 -23.20 -19.87
C ALA A 370 7.66 -22.78 -18.40
N GLY A 371 8.15 -23.64 -17.50
CA GLY A 371 8.21 -23.37 -16.07
C GLY A 371 9.10 -22.17 -15.73
N ARG A 372 10.27 -22.05 -16.37
CA ARG A 372 11.16 -20.89 -16.19
C ARG A 372 10.46 -19.59 -16.56
N TRP A 373 9.71 -19.59 -17.65
CA TRP A 373 8.94 -18.42 -18.06
C TRP A 373 7.79 -18.11 -17.09
N PHE A 374 7.03 -19.13 -16.68
CA PHE A 374 5.95 -18.98 -15.68
C PHE A 374 6.46 -18.49 -14.33
N ASN A 375 7.67 -18.90 -13.90
CA ASN A 375 8.31 -18.35 -12.70
C ASN A 375 8.46 -16.83 -12.81
N GLY A 376 8.92 -16.32 -13.95
CA GLY A 376 9.05 -14.88 -14.20
C GLY A 376 7.70 -14.14 -14.26
N ILE A 377 6.68 -14.76 -14.86
CA ILE A 377 5.34 -14.19 -15.03
C ILE A 377 4.58 -14.13 -13.70
N PHE A 378 4.52 -15.25 -12.97
CA PHE A 378 3.75 -15.35 -11.73
C PHE A 378 4.55 -15.00 -10.47
N GLY A 379 5.85 -14.71 -10.62
CA GLY A 379 6.73 -14.29 -9.54
C GLY A 379 7.21 -15.42 -8.62
N ALA A 380 7.14 -16.67 -9.08
CA ALA A 380 7.68 -17.81 -8.34
C ALA A 380 9.21 -17.76 -8.32
N GLN A 381 9.80 -18.22 -7.22
CA GLN A 381 11.24 -18.18 -6.98
C GLN A 381 11.75 -19.54 -6.53
N PRO A 382 12.39 -20.30 -7.44
CA PRO A 382 13.01 -21.56 -7.09
C PRO A 382 14.16 -21.37 -6.09
N ASP A 383 14.35 -22.32 -5.18
CA ASP A 383 15.41 -22.26 -4.17
C ASP A 383 16.83 -22.20 -4.77
N GLN A 384 17.04 -22.74 -5.97
CA GLN A 384 18.33 -22.74 -6.67
C GLN A 384 18.75 -21.34 -7.18
N ASP A 385 17.80 -20.45 -7.43
CA ASP A 385 18.09 -19.06 -7.84
C ASP A 385 18.28 -18.12 -6.63
N ARG A 386 18.06 -18.61 -5.40
CA ARG A 386 18.31 -17.84 -4.16
C ARG A 386 19.79 -17.70 -3.83
N THR A 387 20.63 -18.62 -4.31
CA THR A 387 22.08 -18.66 -3.99
C THR A 387 22.95 -17.83 -4.96
N LEU A 388 22.46 -17.51 -6.16
CA LEU A 388 23.24 -16.78 -7.17
C LEU A 388 23.26 -15.25 -6.97
N VAL A 389 22.42 -14.71 -6.08
CA VAL A 389 22.34 -13.25 -5.83
C VAL A 389 23.33 -12.80 -4.76
N CYS A 390 23.79 -13.70 -3.88
CA CYS A 390 24.78 -13.37 -2.85
C CYS A 390 26.20 -13.08 -3.40
N THR A 391 26.46 -13.27 -4.70
CA THR A 391 27.80 -13.17 -5.27
C THR A 391 28.02 -12.03 -6.27
N HIS A 392 27.00 -11.18 -6.58
CA HIS A 392 27.14 -10.18 -7.65
C HIS A 392 26.99 -8.70 -7.28
N ASP A 393 26.64 -8.34 -6.05
CA ASP A 393 26.57 -6.91 -5.64
C ASP A 393 27.68 -6.46 -4.67
N VAL A 394 28.78 -7.20 -4.60
CA VAL A 394 30.05 -6.67 -4.09
C VAL A 394 30.99 -6.55 -5.27
N LEU A 395 31.03 -5.37 -5.90
CA LEU A 395 32.11 -4.76 -6.68
C LEU A 395 31.51 -3.81 -7.72
N THR A 396 31.42 -2.51 -7.42
CA THR A 396 32.31 -1.46 -7.96
C THR A 396 31.83 -0.07 -7.55
N SER A 397 32.67 0.59 -6.75
CA SER A 397 32.94 2.04 -6.56
C SER A 397 31.84 3.07 -6.80
#